data_AF-A0A958UAU2-F1
#
_entry.id   AF-A0A958UAU2-F1
#
_cell.length_a   1.000
_cell.length_b   1.000
_cell.length_c   1.000
_cell.angle_alpha   90.00
_cell.angle_beta   90.00
_cell.angle_gamma   90.00
#
_symmetry.space_group_name_H-M   'P 1'
#
loop_
_entity.id
_entity.type
_entity.pdbx_description
1 polymer ?
#
loop_
_entity_poly.entity_id
_entity_poly.type
_entity_poly.pdbx_seq_one_letter_code
_entity_poly.pdbx_strand_id
1 'polypeptide(L)'
;MKDTSVIDKQTDCLKEREQIITAYKNKDYNKVQELASNYLKNSPYDYEICYLLAQTEYFLKKWSKAITYFKIALDFGYNVAESKYNIACCYALQGNSELAFKWLNDAINDHPSYYYQWMEDSDLSNLANNQNYLNKLSHYNRDAVTRHSKWLADIEFFNERMRQFHFNLFENITEKDWDDEINKLEDKIGSLKDHEIVVELMKIAAKVGDGHTVVAPPVSGDIIFHRAPFLTHLFDDGLYIINAKNSHSDLLGAKVLKIDDMPINEVANKVQTVISHDNQFGIKWLLPLALNMPELLNALKITQNKIEYKLEVEKDGNIRTLNIVCNDELTSDFLESWLYGFYTEKGWSKMSIKKTPTSQTRLEDPYWFEYLPEDQLVVFHYNQVQTSPEESESEFTHRLTEFVSNNKVKALIVDLRSNEGGDNTIYQPILNGIISNEKINKKGKLFVFIGRRTFSAGMCFATELEKSTNAIFVGEPTGSSPNFVGESGGVFQLPYSEIWINASNLFWQNSYAFDKRKFISPQVFVKDSFRDYYEGVDSCLEVVKQMVQGKGD
;
A
#
# COMPACT_ATOMS: atom_id res chain seq x y z
N MET A 1 51.03 -22.91 14.45
CA MET A 1 50.32 -21.91 15.27
C MET A 1 49.53 -21.06 14.30
N LYS A 2 48.19 -21.08 14.35
CA LYS A 2 47.38 -20.09 13.61
C LYS A 2 47.75 -18.71 14.16
N ASP A 3 47.98 -17.75 13.29
CA ASP A 3 48.40 -16.40 13.63
C ASP A 3 47.28 -15.69 14.42
N THR A 4 47.28 -15.86 15.74
CA THR A 4 46.30 -15.28 16.67
C THR A 4 46.32 -13.74 16.64
N SER A 5 47.41 -13.14 16.14
CA SER A 5 47.58 -11.69 16.08
C SER A 5 46.60 -10.98 15.14
N VAL A 6 46.09 -11.67 14.11
CA VAL A 6 45.10 -11.12 13.17
C VAL A 6 43.68 -11.18 13.76
N ILE A 7 43.35 -12.28 14.44
CA ILE A 7 42.05 -12.48 15.10
C ILE A 7 41.88 -11.53 16.29
N ASP A 8 42.94 -11.32 17.08
CA ASP A 8 42.92 -10.41 18.23
C ASP A 8 42.69 -8.96 17.77
N LYS A 9 43.35 -8.52 16.69
CA LYS A 9 43.15 -7.19 16.09
C LYS A 9 41.74 -6.98 15.51
N GLN A 10 41.15 -8.01 14.90
CA GLN A 10 39.77 -7.93 14.40
C GLN A 10 38.75 -7.87 15.54
N THR A 11 39.01 -8.56 16.64
CA THR A 11 38.16 -8.55 17.83
C THR A 11 38.17 -7.19 18.52
N ASP A 12 39.31 -6.51 18.57
CA ASP A 12 39.41 -5.17 19.14
C ASP A 12 38.76 -4.09 18.26
N CYS A 13 38.82 -4.24 16.93
CA CYS A 13 38.09 -3.39 15.98
C CYS A 13 36.57 -3.43 16.21
N LEU A 14 35.98 -4.62 16.46
CA LEU A 14 34.55 -4.74 16.76
C LEU A 14 34.16 -4.05 18.06
N LYS A 15 34.99 -4.14 19.12
CA LYS A 15 34.74 -3.45 20.38
C LYS A 15 34.79 -1.94 20.23
N GLU A 16 35.77 -1.41 19.50
CA GLU A 16 35.88 0.02 19.21
C GLU A 16 34.64 0.54 18.45
N ARG A 17 34.18 -0.23 17.45
CA ARG A 17 32.96 0.08 16.70
C ARG A 17 31.72 0.17 17.61
N GLU A 18 31.53 -0.80 18.49
CA GLU A 18 30.41 -0.80 19.46
C GLU A 18 30.48 0.36 20.46
N GLN A 19 31.70 0.75 20.89
CA GLN A 19 31.88 1.92 21.75
C GLN A 19 31.48 3.21 21.05
N ILE A 20 31.76 3.35 19.76
CA ILE A 20 31.32 4.49 18.94
C ILE A 20 29.80 4.54 18.86
N ILE A 21 29.16 3.42 18.50
CA ILE A 21 27.70 3.33 18.39
C ILE A 21 27.02 3.63 19.73
N THR A 22 27.55 3.08 20.83
CA THR A 22 27.04 3.33 22.19
C THR A 22 27.19 4.81 22.58
N ALA A 23 28.35 5.42 22.31
CA ALA A 23 28.57 6.84 22.57
C ALA A 23 27.60 7.73 21.76
N TYR A 24 27.34 7.36 20.50
CA TYR A 24 26.39 8.07 19.65
C TYR A 24 24.96 7.96 20.16
N LYS A 25 24.49 6.77 20.54
CA LYS A 25 23.16 6.55 21.16
C LYS A 25 23.00 7.37 22.45
N ASN A 26 24.08 7.54 23.22
CA ASN A 26 24.11 8.37 24.42
C ASN A 26 24.28 9.88 24.14
N LYS A 27 24.35 10.29 22.86
CA LYS A 27 24.58 11.67 22.41
C LYS A 27 25.89 12.29 22.91
N ASP A 28 26.90 11.47 23.20
CA ASP A 28 28.26 11.92 23.58
C ASP A 28 29.10 12.18 22.33
N TYR A 29 28.75 13.26 21.62
CA TYR A 29 29.32 13.59 20.31
C TYR A 29 30.83 13.89 20.35
N ASN A 30 31.37 14.39 21.47
CA ASN A 30 32.81 14.60 21.60
C ASN A 30 33.57 13.26 21.62
N LYS A 31 33.05 12.29 22.37
CA LYS A 31 33.61 10.94 22.41
C LYS A 31 33.47 10.22 21.08
N VAL A 32 32.34 10.36 20.39
CA VAL A 32 32.16 9.80 19.04
C VAL A 32 33.19 10.39 18.08
N GLN A 33 33.38 11.71 18.08
CA GLN A 33 34.34 12.37 17.20
C GLN A 33 35.76 11.82 17.39
N GLU A 34 36.21 11.65 18.63
CA GLU A 34 37.53 11.10 18.94
C GLU A 34 37.67 9.64 18.47
N LEU A 35 36.75 8.78 18.91
CA LEU A 35 36.80 7.35 18.63
C LEU A 35 36.65 7.06 17.14
N ALA A 36 35.65 7.63 16.47
CA ALA A 36 35.38 7.41 15.06
C ALA A 36 36.52 7.92 14.17
N SER A 37 37.09 9.09 14.46
CA SER A 37 38.21 9.63 13.67
C SER A 37 39.47 8.76 13.76
N ASN A 38 39.68 8.08 14.89
CA ASN A 38 40.79 7.14 15.04
C ASN A 38 40.48 5.79 14.36
N TYR A 39 39.28 5.27 14.59
CA TYR A 39 38.80 4.01 14.03
C TYR A 39 38.87 4.00 12.49
N LEU A 40 38.36 5.05 11.84
CA LEU A 40 38.29 5.14 10.38
C LEU A 40 39.67 5.21 9.70
N LYS A 41 40.77 5.48 10.43
CA LYS A 41 42.12 5.36 9.86
C LYS A 41 42.49 3.91 9.55
N ASN A 42 41.97 2.98 10.33
CA ASN A 42 42.22 1.54 10.20
C ASN A 42 41.06 0.81 9.49
N SER A 43 39.86 1.38 9.54
CA SER A 43 38.63 0.84 8.92
C SER A 43 37.98 1.85 7.97
N PRO A 44 38.65 2.27 6.88
CA PRO A 44 38.23 3.40 6.04
C PRO A 44 36.94 3.14 5.22
N TYR A 45 36.45 1.91 5.18
CA TYR A 45 35.26 1.51 4.43
C TYR A 45 34.03 1.28 5.31
N ASP A 46 34.11 1.55 6.62
CA ASP A 46 32.94 1.51 7.49
C ASP A 46 32.09 2.76 7.28
N TYR A 47 31.25 2.72 6.25
CA TYR A 47 30.38 3.82 5.85
C TYR A 47 29.37 4.19 6.93
N GLU A 48 28.97 3.25 7.80
CA GLU A 48 28.06 3.54 8.92
C GLU A 48 28.77 4.44 9.95
N ILE A 49 30.00 4.10 10.34
CA ILE A 49 30.79 4.93 11.26
C ILE A 49 31.16 6.27 10.62
N CYS A 50 31.42 6.30 9.31
CA CYS A 50 31.61 7.54 8.57
C CYS A 50 30.37 8.45 8.63
N TYR A 51 29.18 7.88 8.43
CA TYR A 51 27.92 8.60 8.52
C TYR A 51 27.64 9.10 9.95
N LEU A 52 27.88 8.28 10.97
CA LEU A 52 27.78 8.71 12.39
C LEU A 52 28.74 9.84 12.71
N LEU A 53 29.96 9.82 12.16
CA LEU A 53 30.91 10.93 12.31
C LEU A 53 30.40 12.18 11.60
N ALA A 54 29.78 12.08 10.42
CA ALA A 54 29.15 13.20 9.72
C ALA A 54 28.04 13.85 10.57
N GLN A 55 27.11 13.05 11.10
CA GLN A 55 26.05 13.51 12.00
C GLN A 55 26.63 14.10 13.29
N THR A 56 27.71 13.53 13.82
CA THR A 56 28.42 14.04 15.01
C THR A 56 29.00 15.43 14.74
N GLU A 57 29.70 15.63 13.62
CA GLU A 57 30.22 16.94 13.21
C GLU A 57 29.09 17.95 12.99
N TYR A 58 27.94 17.50 12.48
CA TYR A 58 26.72 18.30 12.33
C TYR A 58 26.23 18.83 13.68
N PHE A 59 26.00 17.94 14.66
CA PHE A 59 25.52 18.33 15.99
C PHE A 59 26.54 19.19 16.76
N LEU A 60 27.84 18.99 16.51
CA LEU A 60 28.90 19.85 17.02
C LEU A 60 29.02 21.20 16.28
N LYS A 61 28.12 21.49 15.34
CA LYS A 61 28.07 22.71 14.50
C LYS A 61 29.33 22.92 13.67
N LYS A 62 30.05 21.84 13.36
CA LYS A 62 31.24 21.82 12.49
C LYS A 62 30.80 21.50 11.06
N TRP A 63 29.88 22.30 10.51
CA TRP A 63 29.15 22.01 9.26
C TRP A 63 30.06 21.73 8.06
N SER A 64 31.18 22.45 7.89
CA SER A 64 32.12 22.15 6.81
C SER A 64 32.76 20.76 6.91
N LYS A 65 33.00 20.25 8.13
CA LYS A 65 33.48 18.87 8.33
C LYS A 65 32.37 17.86 8.14
N ALA A 66 31.16 18.17 8.62
CA ALA A 66 29.98 17.35 8.40
C ALA A 66 29.75 17.12 6.90
N ILE A 67 29.77 18.18 6.09
CA ILE A 67 29.65 18.10 4.62
C ILE A 67 30.69 17.14 4.03
N THR A 68 31.95 17.20 4.47
CA THR A 68 33.00 16.30 3.96
C THR A 68 32.66 14.84 4.24
N TYR A 69 32.24 14.50 5.46
CA TYR A 69 31.92 13.11 5.80
C TYR A 69 30.59 12.65 5.19
N PHE A 70 29.57 13.51 5.05
CA PHE A 70 28.36 13.17 4.31
C PHE A 70 28.66 12.88 2.83
N LYS A 71 29.59 13.62 2.21
CA LYS A 71 30.03 13.31 0.83
C LYS A 71 30.76 11.96 0.74
N ILE A 72 31.55 11.59 1.74
CA ILE A 72 32.18 10.27 1.78
C ILE A 72 31.12 9.16 1.92
N ALA A 73 30.12 9.33 2.79
CA ALA A 73 29.01 8.39 2.91
C ALA A 73 28.22 8.27 1.58
N LEU A 74 28.00 9.40 0.91
CA LEU A 74 27.38 9.47 -0.41
C LEU A 74 28.18 8.70 -1.47
N ASP A 75 29.51 8.84 -1.49
CA ASP A 75 30.40 8.13 -2.42
C ASP A 75 30.32 6.59 -2.23
N PHE A 76 29.97 6.14 -1.03
CA PHE A 76 29.70 4.71 -0.73
C PHE A 76 28.25 4.28 -1.01
N GLY A 77 27.37 5.19 -1.43
CA GLY A 77 25.95 4.89 -1.66
C GLY A 77 25.15 4.69 -0.37
N TYR A 78 25.65 5.14 0.78
CA TYR A 78 24.99 4.96 2.07
C TYR A 78 24.14 6.19 2.43
N ASN A 79 22.86 5.98 2.76
CA ASN A 79 21.90 7.04 3.10
C ASN A 79 21.96 8.23 2.13
N VAL A 80 21.94 7.95 0.82
CA VAL A 80 22.22 8.92 -0.26
C VAL A 80 21.37 10.19 -0.11
N ALA A 81 20.06 10.05 -0.08
CA ALA A 81 19.13 11.18 -0.02
C ALA A 81 19.23 11.95 1.31
N GLU A 82 19.31 11.24 2.44
CA GLU A 82 19.46 11.84 3.77
C GLU A 82 20.81 12.58 3.90
N SER A 83 21.89 12.05 3.30
CA SER A 83 23.19 12.71 3.24
C SER A 83 23.12 14.00 2.42
N LYS A 84 22.47 13.98 1.24
CA LYS A 84 22.25 15.18 0.42
C LYS A 84 21.42 16.23 1.16
N TYR A 85 20.36 15.80 1.84
CA TYR A 85 19.52 16.65 2.68
C TYR A 85 20.33 17.29 3.82
N ASN A 86 21.10 16.51 4.57
CA ASN A 86 21.92 17.03 5.65
C ASN A 86 23.02 17.99 5.15
N ILE A 87 23.57 17.77 3.95
CA ILE A 87 24.46 18.72 3.28
C ILE A 87 23.71 20.03 2.97
N ALA A 88 22.46 19.96 2.52
CA ALA A 88 21.62 21.13 2.28
C ALA A 88 21.41 21.93 3.58
N CYS A 89 21.07 21.26 4.69
CA CYS A 89 20.93 21.89 6.01
C CYS A 89 22.24 22.56 6.44
N CYS A 90 23.39 21.90 6.26
CA CYS A 90 24.70 22.50 6.55
C CYS A 90 24.92 23.80 5.77
N TYR A 91 24.63 23.83 4.46
CA TYR A 91 24.78 25.04 3.65
C TYR A 91 23.77 26.12 4.04
N ALA A 92 22.53 25.76 4.37
CA ALA A 92 21.51 26.70 4.80
C ALA A 92 21.90 27.38 6.12
N LEU A 93 22.40 26.61 7.09
CA LEU A 93 22.93 27.10 8.37
C LEU A 93 24.17 27.99 8.21
N GLN A 94 24.93 27.80 7.13
CA GLN A 94 26.04 28.68 6.74
C GLN A 94 25.59 29.93 5.97
N GLY A 95 24.29 30.11 5.71
CA GLY A 95 23.73 31.21 4.92
C GLY A 95 23.91 31.07 3.40
N ASN A 96 24.38 29.91 2.92
CA ASN A 96 24.55 29.65 1.48
C ASN A 96 23.28 29.06 0.87
N SER A 97 22.32 29.93 0.57
CA SER A 97 21.00 29.52 0.07
C SER A 97 21.04 28.85 -1.30
N GLU A 98 22.00 29.21 -2.16
CA GLU A 98 22.14 28.65 -3.51
C GLU A 98 22.59 27.18 -3.48
N LEU A 99 23.64 26.87 -2.70
CA LEU A 99 24.07 25.48 -2.54
C LEU A 99 23.06 24.66 -1.74
N ALA A 100 22.45 25.25 -0.71
CA ALA A 100 21.42 24.58 0.05
C ALA A 100 20.23 24.18 -0.85
N PHE A 101 19.79 25.06 -1.77
CA PHE A 101 18.77 24.72 -2.75
C PHE A 101 19.15 23.52 -3.61
N LYS A 102 20.34 23.57 -4.21
CA LYS A 102 20.81 22.53 -5.12
C LYS A 102 20.81 21.16 -4.43
N TRP A 103 21.40 21.08 -3.24
CA TRP A 103 21.47 19.82 -2.49
C TRP A 103 20.11 19.35 -2.00
N LEU A 104 19.20 20.25 -1.60
CA LEU A 104 17.86 19.86 -1.19
C LEU A 104 17.05 19.32 -2.38
N ASN A 105 17.13 19.99 -3.53
CA ASN A 105 16.48 19.51 -4.76
C ASN A 105 17.02 18.14 -5.19
N ASP A 106 18.34 17.94 -5.13
CA ASP A 106 18.97 16.64 -5.42
C ASP A 106 18.55 15.57 -4.40
N ALA A 107 18.34 15.93 -3.13
CA ALA A 107 17.83 15.01 -2.10
C ALA A 107 16.37 14.60 -2.37
N ILE A 108 15.51 15.56 -2.73
CA ILE A 108 14.09 15.31 -3.04
C ILE A 108 13.96 14.46 -4.30
N ASN A 109 14.84 14.63 -5.30
CA ASN A 109 14.86 13.76 -6.47
C ASN A 109 15.25 12.31 -6.12
N ASP A 110 16.15 12.10 -5.15
CA ASP A 110 16.53 10.77 -4.71
C ASP A 110 15.50 10.11 -3.79
N HIS A 111 14.81 10.90 -2.95
CA HIS A 111 13.81 10.41 -2.01
C HIS A 111 12.61 11.35 -1.87
N PRO A 112 11.77 11.41 -2.92
CA PRO A 112 10.53 12.17 -2.99
C PRO A 112 9.66 12.27 -1.74
N SER A 113 9.50 11.15 -1.05
CA SER A 113 8.54 11.00 0.06
C SER A 113 8.81 11.90 1.24
N TYR A 114 10.07 12.32 1.42
CA TYR A 114 10.47 13.15 2.55
C TYR A 114 10.31 14.64 2.26
N TYR A 115 9.79 15.01 1.09
CA TYR A 115 9.58 16.41 0.70
C TYR A 115 8.88 17.22 1.80
N TYR A 116 7.70 16.78 2.27
CA TYR A 116 6.95 17.54 3.28
C TYR A 116 7.70 17.62 4.60
N GLN A 117 8.23 16.50 5.09
CA GLN A 117 9.00 16.44 6.34
C GLN A 117 10.23 17.37 6.30
N TRP A 118 10.97 17.35 5.19
CA TRP A 118 12.17 18.17 5.03
C TRP A 118 11.86 19.65 4.91
N MET A 119 10.74 20.01 4.29
CA MET A 119 10.31 21.40 4.17
C MET A 119 9.86 22.03 5.49
N GLU A 120 9.52 21.21 6.49
CA GLU A 120 9.18 21.66 7.84
C GLU A 120 10.41 21.85 8.75
N ASP A 121 11.61 21.46 8.30
CA ASP A 121 12.81 21.56 9.11
C ASP A 121 13.26 23.02 9.30
N SER A 122 13.48 23.39 10.57
CA SER A 122 13.91 24.73 10.96
C SER A 122 15.26 25.16 10.38
N ASP A 123 16.16 24.22 10.10
CA ASP A 123 17.48 24.48 9.51
C ASP A 123 17.35 24.97 8.05
N LEU A 124 16.23 24.69 7.40
CA LEU A 124 15.89 25.13 6.05
C LEU A 124 14.94 26.32 6.02
N SER A 125 14.60 26.92 7.17
CA SER A 125 13.64 28.03 7.29
C SER A 125 13.97 29.25 6.41
N ASN A 126 15.26 29.53 6.17
CA ASN A 126 15.69 30.60 5.26
C ASN A 126 15.28 30.35 3.79
N LEU A 127 15.12 29.08 3.40
CA LEU A 127 14.61 28.67 2.09
C LEU A 127 13.10 28.55 2.09
N ALA A 128 12.53 27.92 3.13
CA ALA A 128 11.09 27.67 3.26
C ALA A 128 10.25 28.97 3.28
N ASN A 129 10.80 30.09 3.75
CA ASN A 129 10.11 31.38 3.76
C ASN A 129 10.27 32.19 2.45
N ASN A 130 11.00 31.68 1.47
CA ASN A 130 11.25 32.38 0.21
C ASN A 130 10.32 31.87 -0.89
N GLN A 131 9.33 32.68 -1.27
CA GLN A 131 8.33 32.29 -2.27
C GLN A 131 8.94 31.94 -3.64
N ASN A 132 9.98 32.65 -4.08
CA ASN A 132 10.66 32.32 -5.34
C ASN A 132 11.35 30.96 -5.29
N TYR A 133 11.85 30.58 -4.11
CA TYR A 133 12.43 29.28 -3.86
C TYR A 133 11.37 28.18 -3.85
N LEU A 134 10.28 28.40 -3.12
CA LEU A 134 9.17 27.45 -3.07
C LEU A 134 8.55 27.22 -4.45
N ASN A 135 8.39 28.26 -5.26
CA ASN A 135 7.90 28.13 -6.64
C ASN A 135 8.85 27.29 -7.51
N LYS A 136 10.17 27.39 -7.31
CA LYS A 136 11.15 26.56 -8.04
C LYS A 136 11.17 25.11 -7.56
N LEU A 137 11.03 24.87 -6.26
CA LEU A 137 11.08 23.53 -5.69
C LEU A 137 9.76 22.76 -5.91
N SER A 138 8.64 23.49 -5.88
CA SER A 138 7.32 22.92 -6.10
C SER A 138 6.89 22.94 -7.55
N HIS A 139 7.52 23.75 -8.41
CA HIS A 139 7.10 23.98 -9.80
C HIS A 139 5.60 24.33 -9.96
N TYR A 140 4.96 24.77 -8.87
CA TYR A 140 3.54 25.12 -8.84
C TYR A 140 3.35 26.62 -9.02
N ASN A 141 2.46 27.00 -9.96
CA ASN A 141 2.12 28.39 -10.21
C ASN A 141 1.17 28.95 -9.12
N ARG A 142 1.73 29.49 -8.06
CA ARG A 142 1.00 30.10 -6.93
C ARG A 142 0.27 31.40 -7.27
N ASP A 143 0.53 31.99 -8.45
CA ASP A 143 -0.15 33.20 -8.92
C ASP A 143 -1.46 32.88 -9.69
N ALA A 144 -1.84 31.60 -9.76
CA ALA A 144 -3.09 31.15 -10.39
C ALA A 144 -4.33 31.66 -9.63
N VAL A 145 -5.10 32.54 -10.28
CA VAL A 145 -6.28 33.18 -9.65
C VAL A 145 -7.63 32.70 -10.19
N THR A 146 -7.69 32.24 -11.45
CA THR A 146 -8.93 31.75 -12.07
C THR A 146 -9.08 30.25 -11.89
N ARG A 147 -10.31 29.72 -11.94
CA ARG A 147 -10.55 28.25 -11.94
C ARG A 147 -9.69 27.53 -12.98
N HIS A 148 -9.62 28.08 -14.20
CA HIS A 148 -8.84 27.48 -15.29
C HIS A 148 -7.34 27.44 -14.96
N SER A 149 -6.76 28.59 -14.57
CA SER A 149 -5.33 28.65 -14.25
C SER A 149 -4.96 27.80 -13.04
N LYS A 150 -5.88 27.62 -12.08
CA LYS A 150 -5.64 26.81 -10.89
C LYS A 150 -5.63 25.31 -11.22
N TRP A 151 -6.60 24.84 -12.02
CA TRP A 151 -6.59 23.46 -12.51
C TRP A 151 -5.41 23.15 -13.42
N LEU A 152 -5.01 24.10 -14.29
CA LEU A 152 -3.83 23.94 -15.12
C LEU A 152 -2.58 23.74 -14.26
N ALA A 153 -2.40 24.58 -13.22
CA ALA A 153 -1.27 24.45 -12.30
C ALA A 153 -1.27 23.12 -11.53
N ASP A 154 -2.44 22.61 -11.13
CA ASP A 154 -2.55 21.29 -10.49
C ASP A 154 -2.23 20.13 -11.45
N ILE A 155 -2.64 20.22 -12.71
CA ILE A 155 -2.36 19.20 -13.74
C ILE A 155 -0.88 19.18 -14.10
N GLU A 156 -0.25 20.35 -14.25
CA GLU A 156 1.20 20.49 -14.45
C GLU A 156 1.96 19.89 -13.25
N PHE A 157 1.55 20.24 -12.03
CA PHE A 157 2.14 19.70 -10.80
C PHE A 157 1.97 18.18 -10.69
N PHE A 158 0.79 17.64 -11.03
CA PHE A 158 0.54 16.21 -11.11
C PHE A 158 1.51 15.53 -12.08
N ASN A 159 1.62 16.02 -13.31
CA ASN A 159 2.48 15.47 -14.36
C ASN A 159 3.94 15.41 -13.89
N GLU A 160 4.45 16.52 -13.36
CA GLU A 160 5.84 16.60 -12.89
C GLU A 160 6.10 15.68 -11.70
N ARG A 161 5.21 15.65 -10.69
CA ARG A 161 5.38 14.79 -9.52
C ARG A 161 5.29 13.33 -9.86
N MET A 162 4.39 12.94 -10.77
CA MET A 162 4.33 11.56 -11.27
C MET A 162 5.65 11.17 -11.95
N ARG A 163 6.22 12.04 -12.79
CA ARG A 163 7.52 11.80 -13.46
C ARG A 163 8.69 11.75 -12.50
N GLN A 164 8.65 12.57 -11.44
CA GLN A 164 9.70 12.67 -10.45
C GLN A 164 9.67 11.51 -9.44
N PHE A 165 8.47 11.09 -9.04
CA PHE A 165 8.29 10.22 -7.87
C PHE A 165 8.07 8.75 -8.24
N HIS A 166 7.42 8.49 -9.37
CA HIS A 166 7.09 7.12 -9.75
C HIS A 166 8.35 6.36 -10.18
N PHE A 167 8.55 5.14 -9.66
CA PHE A 167 9.74 4.32 -9.91
C PHE A 167 9.98 4.06 -11.40
N ASN A 168 8.93 3.74 -12.14
CA ASN A 168 8.99 3.49 -13.58
C ASN A 168 7.66 3.84 -14.28
N LEU A 169 7.38 5.14 -14.43
CA LEU A 169 6.07 5.64 -14.89
C LEU A 169 5.65 5.08 -16.25
N PHE A 170 6.63 4.80 -17.11
CA PHE A 170 6.41 4.48 -18.52
C PHE A 170 6.52 2.98 -18.85
N GLU A 171 6.39 2.10 -17.85
CA GLU A 171 6.43 0.64 -18.09
C GLU A 171 5.25 0.18 -18.94
N ASN A 172 4.03 0.66 -18.64
CA ASN A 172 2.79 0.22 -19.31
C ASN A 172 2.14 1.30 -20.20
N ILE A 173 2.60 2.54 -20.11
CA ILE A 173 2.16 3.67 -20.94
C ILE A 173 3.39 4.35 -21.54
N THR A 174 3.36 4.71 -22.83
CA THR A 174 4.49 5.43 -23.43
C THR A 174 4.51 6.88 -22.95
N GLU A 175 5.70 7.49 -22.88
CA GLU A 175 5.83 8.91 -22.52
C GLU A 175 4.98 9.82 -23.42
N LYS A 176 4.95 9.52 -24.73
CA LYS A 176 4.09 10.23 -25.68
C LYS A 176 2.61 10.09 -25.35
N ASP A 177 2.13 8.87 -25.07
CA ASP A 177 0.72 8.65 -24.76
C ASP A 177 0.33 9.27 -23.42
N TRP A 178 1.25 9.31 -22.46
CA TRP A 178 1.08 10.06 -21.21
C TRP A 178 0.91 11.56 -21.48
N ASP A 179 1.84 12.16 -22.23
CA ASP A 179 1.78 13.58 -22.60
C ASP A 179 0.51 13.93 -23.39
N ASP A 180 0.10 13.06 -24.33
CA ASP A 180 -1.14 13.25 -25.08
C ASP A 180 -2.38 13.28 -24.18
N GLU A 181 -2.43 12.47 -23.11
CA GLU A 181 -3.55 12.48 -22.17
C GLU A 181 -3.51 13.69 -21.23
N ILE A 182 -2.33 14.13 -20.79
CA ILE A 182 -2.17 15.38 -20.02
C ILE A 182 -2.63 16.59 -20.86
N ASN A 183 -2.08 16.76 -22.06
CA ASN A 183 -2.46 17.87 -22.97
C ASN A 183 -3.97 17.89 -23.27
N LYS A 184 -4.55 16.71 -23.51
CA LYS A 184 -5.98 16.57 -23.75
C LYS A 184 -6.84 16.95 -22.54
N LEU A 185 -6.36 16.70 -21.32
CA LEU A 185 -7.04 17.13 -20.10
C LEU A 185 -6.95 18.65 -19.94
N GLU A 186 -5.76 19.23 -20.16
CA GLU A 186 -5.52 20.68 -20.13
C GLU A 186 -6.43 21.44 -21.10
N ASP A 187 -6.54 20.98 -22.35
CA ASP A 187 -7.43 21.56 -23.38
C ASP A 187 -8.91 21.56 -22.97
N LYS A 188 -9.31 20.67 -22.06
CA LYS A 188 -10.71 20.45 -21.67
C LYS A 188 -11.09 21.10 -20.34
N ILE A 189 -10.16 21.69 -19.59
CA ILE A 189 -10.41 22.31 -18.27
C ILE A 189 -11.62 23.25 -18.31
N GLY A 190 -11.75 24.06 -19.38
CA GLY A 190 -12.84 25.03 -19.52
C GLY A 190 -14.23 24.40 -19.71
N SER A 191 -14.30 23.15 -20.17
CA SER A 191 -15.55 22.44 -20.47
C SER A 191 -15.96 21.42 -19.40
N LEU A 192 -14.98 20.91 -18.64
CA LEU A 192 -15.18 19.92 -17.59
C LEU A 192 -15.54 20.57 -16.26
N LYS A 193 -16.42 19.93 -15.50
CA LYS A 193 -16.66 20.21 -14.09
C LYS A 193 -15.53 19.64 -13.23
N ASP A 194 -15.39 20.12 -12.00
CA ASP A 194 -14.29 19.76 -11.11
C ASP A 194 -14.20 18.24 -10.88
N HIS A 195 -15.32 17.57 -10.58
CA HIS A 195 -15.32 16.11 -10.38
C HIS A 195 -14.99 15.33 -11.66
N GLU A 196 -15.23 15.91 -12.85
CA GLU A 196 -14.85 15.29 -14.11
C GLU A 196 -13.34 15.39 -14.34
N ILE A 197 -12.70 16.51 -13.95
CA ILE A 197 -11.23 16.66 -14.01
C ILE A 197 -10.56 15.64 -13.08
N VAL A 198 -11.07 15.49 -11.84
CA VAL A 198 -10.58 14.46 -10.90
C VAL A 198 -10.64 13.07 -11.52
N VAL A 199 -11.77 12.70 -12.12
CA VAL A 199 -11.95 11.37 -12.71
C VAL A 199 -11.06 11.18 -13.95
N GLU A 200 -10.78 12.21 -14.74
CA GLU A 200 -9.79 12.12 -15.81
C GLU A 200 -8.37 11.91 -15.26
N LEU A 201 -7.98 12.58 -14.16
CA LEU A 201 -6.71 12.29 -13.48
C LEU A 201 -6.64 10.84 -12.99
N MET A 202 -7.73 10.31 -12.41
CA MET A 202 -7.82 8.89 -12.01
C MET A 202 -7.62 7.95 -13.21
N LYS A 203 -8.20 8.27 -14.38
CA LYS A 203 -7.98 7.49 -15.63
C LYS A 203 -6.53 7.53 -16.08
N ILE A 204 -5.88 8.69 -16.01
CA ILE A 204 -4.48 8.85 -16.40
C ILE A 204 -3.58 8.02 -15.48
N ALA A 205 -3.80 8.09 -14.16
CA ALA A 205 -3.07 7.27 -13.19
C ALA A 205 -3.31 5.77 -13.39
N ALA A 206 -4.56 5.33 -13.66
CA ALA A 206 -4.87 3.92 -13.88
C ALA A 206 -4.14 3.32 -15.10
N LYS A 207 -3.81 4.14 -16.12
CA LYS A 207 -3.04 3.69 -17.30
C LYS A 207 -1.58 3.34 -17.00
N VAL A 208 -1.05 3.76 -15.86
CA VAL A 208 0.29 3.35 -15.38
C VAL A 208 0.34 1.85 -15.13
N GLY A 209 -0.80 1.20 -14.85
CA GLY A 209 -0.91 -0.25 -14.70
C GLY A 209 -0.26 -0.77 -13.41
N ASP A 210 -0.37 0.03 -12.36
CA ASP A 210 0.18 -0.16 -11.02
C ASP A 210 -0.96 0.05 -10.01
N GLY A 211 -1.15 -0.88 -9.07
CA GLY A 211 -2.22 -0.85 -8.06
C GLY A 211 -1.99 0.08 -6.88
N HIS A 212 -0.76 0.54 -6.65
CA HIS A 212 -0.37 1.50 -5.62
C HIS A 212 -0.35 2.94 -6.14
N THR A 213 -0.31 3.16 -7.46
CA THR A 213 -0.36 4.49 -8.06
C THR A 213 -1.80 5.00 -8.17
N VAL A 214 -2.24 5.82 -7.22
CA VAL A 214 -3.66 6.17 -7.04
C VAL A 214 -3.86 7.68 -6.93
N VAL A 215 -4.84 8.21 -7.65
CA VAL A 215 -5.45 9.52 -7.37
C VAL A 215 -6.63 9.27 -6.43
N ALA A 216 -6.52 9.72 -5.18
CA ALA A 216 -7.54 9.45 -4.17
C ALA A 216 -8.83 10.23 -4.50
N PRO A 217 -10.02 9.64 -4.31
CA PRO A 217 -11.26 10.37 -4.43
C PRO A 217 -11.31 11.47 -3.34
N PRO A 218 -11.75 12.70 -3.66
CA PRO A 218 -11.79 13.81 -2.71
C PRO A 218 -12.76 13.57 -1.55
N VAL A 219 -12.29 13.74 -0.31
CA VAL A 219 -13.04 13.53 0.94
C VAL A 219 -13.16 14.80 1.80
N SER A 220 -12.63 15.92 1.34
CA SER A 220 -12.62 17.21 2.04
C SER A 220 -12.36 18.36 1.06
N GLY A 221 -12.55 19.59 1.52
CA GLY A 221 -12.30 20.79 0.71
C GLY A 221 -13.47 21.19 -0.19
N ASP A 222 -13.21 22.07 -1.14
CA ASP A 222 -14.25 22.60 -2.06
C ASP A 222 -14.78 21.54 -3.04
N ILE A 223 -14.01 20.46 -3.25
CA ILE A 223 -14.37 19.32 -4.09
C ILE A 223 -14.52 18.11 -3.17
N ILE A 224 -15.74 17.64 -2.98
CA ILE A 224 -16.03 16.45 -2.17
C ILE A 224 -16.88 15.47 -2.97
N PHE A 225 -16.55 14.18 -2.87
CA PHE A 225 -17.34 13.10 -3.44
C PHE A 225 -18.36 12.58 -2.44
N HIS A 226 -19.41 11.95 -2.95
CA HIS A 226 -20.44 11.31 -2.15
C HIS A 226 -20.32 9.78 -2.24
N ARG A 227 -21.15 9.10 -1.47
CA ARG A 227 -21.29 7.64 -1.53
C ARG A 227 -22.75 7.19 -1.55
N ALA A 228 -22.97 6.04 -2.19
CA ALA A 228 -24.26 5.35 -2.21
C ALA A 228 -24.68 4.91 -0.79
N PRO A 229 -25.98 4.80 -0.50
CA PRO A 229 -26.49 4.31 0.79
C PRO A 229 -26.40 2.78 0.93
N PHE A 230 -25.52 2.14 0.16
CA PHE A 230 -25.25 0.71 0.17
C PHE A 230 -23.81 0.41 -0.28
N LEU A 231 -23.32 -0.78 0.07
CA LEU A 231 -22.05 -1.33 -0.42
C LEU A 231 -22.31 -2.62 -1.15
N THR A 232 -21.51 -2.84 -2.19
CA THR A 232 -21.59 -4.03 -3.02
C THR A 232 -20.37 -4.93 -2.86
N HIS A 233 -20.51 -6.19 -3.25
CA HIS A 233 -19.41 -7.13 -3.45
C HIS A 233 -19.58 -7.84 -4.78
N LEU A 234 -18.48 -8.01 -5.51
CA LEU A 234 -18.46 -8.70 -6.80
C LEU A 234 -18.11 -10.17 -6.61
N PHE A 235 -19.13 -11.02 -6.58
CA PHE A 235 -18.99 -12.48 -6.63
C PHE A 235 -18.79 -12.95 -8.08
N ASP A 236 -18.38 -14.21 -8.26
CA ASP A 236 -18.27 -14.85 -9.58
C ASP A 236 -19.62 -14.95 -10.32
N ASP A 237 -20.73 -14.93 -9.57
CA ASP A 237 -22.10 -14.99 -10.10
C ASP A 237 -22.79 -13.62 -10.19
N GLY A 238 -22.13 -12.53 -9.78
CA GLY A 238 -22.56 -11.15 -10.03
C GLY A 238 -22.25 -10.16 -8.90
N LEU A 239 -22.71 -8.93 -9.08
CA LEU A 239 -22.58 -7.86 -8.10
C LEU A 239 -23.79 -7.85 -7.17
N TYR A 240 -23.58 -7.97 -5.86
CA TYR A 240 -24.65 -8.00 -4.86
C TYR A 240 -24.46 -6.95 -3.79
N ILE A 241 -25.57 -6.45 -3.26
CA ILE A 241 -25.58 -5.50 -2.13
C ILE A 241 -25.42 -6.28 -0.81
N ILE A 242 -24.31 -6.07 -0.11
CA ILE A 242 -23.97 -6.80 1.13
C ILE A 242 -24.08 -5.94 2.39
N ASN A 243 -24.02 -4.62 2.25
CA ASN A 243 -24.29 -3.67 3.33
C ASN A 243 -25.22 -2.57 2.81
N ALA A 244 -26.09 -2.04 3.66
CA ALA A 244 -26.96 -0.93 3.33
C ALA A 244 -27.28 -0.09 4.55
N LYS A 245 -27.52 1.20 4.36
CA LYS A 245 -28.16 2.03 5.39
C LYS A 245 -29.46 1.37 5.83
N ASN A 246 -29.85 1.56 7.09
CA ASN A 246 -31.09 0.98 7.62
C ASN A 246 -32.32 1.38 6.80
N SER A 247 -32.34 2.59 6.23
CA SER A 247 -33.39 3.07 5.33
C SER A 247 -33.46 2.36 3.98
N HIS A 248 -32.44 1.58 3.62
CA HIS A 248 -32.28 0.83 2.37
C HIS A 248 -31.99 -0.66 2.64
N SER A 249 -32.25 -1.14 3.87
CA SER A 249 -31.95 -2.50 4.32
C SER A 249 -32.71 -3.58 3.52
N ASP A 250 -33.81 -3.22 2.87
CA ASP A 250 -34.56 -4.08 1.98
C ASP A 250 -33.77 -4.48 0.71
N LEU A 251 -32.73 -3.71 0.33
CA LEU A 251 -31.81 -4.02 -0.76
C LEU A 251 -30.77 -5.11 -0.43
N LEU A 252 -30.58 -5.46 0.84
CA LEU A 252 -29.58 -6.46 1.23
C LEU A 252 -29.83 -7.79 0.53
N GLY A 253 -28.79 -8.35 -0.08
CA GLY A 253 -28.82 -9.58 -0.87
C GLY A 253 -29.41 -9.45 -2.26
N ALA A 254 -29.76 -8.24 -2.71
CA ALA A 254 -30.20 -8.01 -4.08
C ALA A 254 -29.00 -8.00 -5.04
N LYS A 255 -29.17 -8.62 -6.20
CA LYS A 255 -28.23 -8.57 -7.34
C LYS A 255 -28.45 -7.29 -8.11
N VAL A 256 -27.39 -6.54 -8.39
CA VAL A 256 -27.45 -5.32 -9.21
C VAL A 256 -27.47 -5.70 -10.68
N LEU A 257 -28.45 -5.19 -11.43
CA LEU A 257 -28.63 -5.46 -12.87
C LEU A 257 -28.26 -4.26 -13.74
N LYS A 258 -28.70 -3.05 -13.35
CA LYS A 258 -28.45 -1.80 -14.10
C LYS A 258 -28.28 -0.59 -13.20
N ILE A 259 -27.54 0.39 -13.71
CA ILE A 259 -27.50 1.77 -13.21
C ILE A 259 -27.97 2.70 -14.33
N ASP A 260 -28.98 3.51 -14.05
CA ASP A 260 -29.81 4.19 -15.06
C ASP A 260 -30.22 3.21 -16.17
N ASP A 261 -29.92 3.51 -17.43
CA ASP A 261 -30.27 2.66 -18.57
C ASP A 261 -29.15 1.65 -18.93
N MET A 262 -28.05 1.64 -18.16
CA MET A 262 -26.84 0.88 -18.50
C MET A 262 -26.75 -0.46 -17.76
N PRO A 263 -26.60 -1.59 -18.48
CA PRO A 263 -26.31 -2.90 -17.88
C PRO A 263 -25.05 -2.91 -17.02
N ILE A 264 -25.07 -3.62 -15.89
CA ILE A 264 -23.98 -3.59 -14.90
C ILE A 264 -22.62 -4.05 -15.45
N ASN A 265 -22.59 -4.91 -16.47
CA ASN A 265 -21.36 -5.31 -17.16
C ASN A 265 -20.75 -4.15 -17.97
N GLU A 266 -21.57 -3.32 -18.62
CA GLU A 266 -21.11 -2.12 -19.32
C GLU A 266 -20.67 -1.02 -18.33
N VAL A 267 -21.40 -0.88 -17.22
CA VAL A 267 -21.00 -0.03 -16.09
C VAL A 267 -19.61 -0.46 -15.59
N ALA A 268 -19.41 -1.76 -15.32
CA ALA A 268 -18.14 -2.29 -14.85
C ALA A 268 -16.99 -2.00 -15.83
N ASN A 269 -17.22 -2.17 -17.14
CA ASN A 269 -16.24 -1.87 -18.19
C ASN A 269 -15.83 -0.40 -18.24
N LYS A 270 -16.74 0.52 -17.90
CA LYS A 270 -16.42 1.95 -17.79
C LYS A 270 -15.70 2.25 -16.49
N VAL A 271 -16.19 1.72 -15.37
CA VAL A 271 -15.64 1.98 -14.03
C VAL A 271 -14.21 1.45 -13.91
N GLN A 272 -13.88 0.28 -14.45
CA GLN A 272 -12.51 -0.25 -14.39
C GLN A 272 -11.45 0.69 -15.00
N THR A 273 -11.83 1.61 -15.89
CA THR A 273 -10.89 2.55 -16.54
C THR A 273 -10.29 3.60 -15.59
N VAL A 274 -10.84 3.75 -14.39
CA VAL A 274 -10.39 4.70 -13.37
C VAL A 274 -9.76 4.00 -12.16
N ILE A 275 -9.66 2.66 -12.21
CA ILE A 275 -9.14 1.84 -11.12
C ILE A 275 -7.69 1.52 -11.42
N SER A 276 -6.79 2.03 -10.60
CA SER A 276 -5.40 1.61 -10.57
C SER A 276 -5.29 0.15 -10.10
N HIS A 277 -4.55 -0.68 -10.83
CA HIS A 277 -4.46 -2.10 -10.56
C HIS A 277 -3.20 -2.73 -11.17
N ASP A 278 -2.67 -3.77 -10.52
CA ASP A 278 -1.61 -4.61 -11.11
C ASP A 278 -2.17 -5.61 -12.12
N ASN A 279 -3.40 -6.07 -11.87
CA ASN A 279 -4.05 -7.13 -12.64
C ASN A 279 -5.59 -7.06 -12.52
N GLN A 280 -6.28 -7.92 -13.26
CA GLN A 280 -7.75 -7.98 -13.28
C GLN A 280 -8.41 -8.34 -11.93
N PHE A 281 -7.69 -8.97 -11.01
CA PHE A 281 -8.21 -9.30 -9.69
C PHE A 281 -8.19 -8.07 -8.77
N GLY A 282 -7.24 -7.16 -8.95
CA GLY A 282 -7.29 -5.82 -8.36
C GLY A 282 -8.55 -5.05 -8.79
N ILE A 283 -8.96 -5.14 -10.06
CA ILE A 283 -10.26 -4.61 -10.52
C ILE A 283 -11.40 -5.28 -9.75
N LYS A 284 -11.39 -6.62 -9.68
CA LYS A 284 -12.44 -7.38 -8.98
C LYS A 284 -12.54 -7.03 -7.48
N TRP A 285 -11.43 -6.59 -6.88
CA TRP A 285 -11.40 -6.07 -5.52
C TRP A 285 -11.98 -4.66 -5.45
N LEU A 286 -11.49 -3.70 -6.24
CA LEU A 286 -11.76 -2.26 -6.09
C LEU A 286 -13.02 -1.76 -6.81
N LEU A 287 -13.54 -2.51 -7.80
CA LEU A 287 -14.75 -2.14 -8.55
C LEU A 287 -15.95 -1.83 -7.64
N PRO A 288 -16.26 -2.60 -6.59
CA PRO A 288 -17.39 -2.32 -5.73
C PRO A 288 -17.25 -0.98 -4.99
N LEU A 289 -16.05 -0.53 -4.62
CA LEU A 289 -15.84 0.80 -4.04
C LEU A 289 -16.16 1.90 -5.05
N ALA A 290 -15.58 1.79 -6.25
CA ALA A 290 -15.74 2.77 -7.31
C ALA A 290 -17.21 2.93 -7.75
N LEU A 291 -17.96 1.82 -7.77
CA LEU A 291 -19.40 1.81 -8.08
C LEU A 291 -20.26 2.57 -7.05
N ASN A 292 -19.78 2.74 -5.81
CA ASN A 292 -20.53 3.45 -4.78
C ASN A 292 -20.32 4.97 -4.86
N MET A 293 -19.46 5.49 -5.74
CA MET A 293 -19.19 6.93 -5.88
C MET A 293 -19.98 7.54 -7.05
N PRO A 294 -21.04 8.31 -6.81
CA PRO A 294 -21.94 8.77 -7.87
C PRO A 294 -21.28 9.82 -8.79
N GLU A 295 -20.35 10.63 -8.28
CA GLU A 295 -19.55 11.56 -9.09
C GLU A 295 -18.73 10.84 -10.16
N LEU A 296 -18.12 9.70 -9.78
CA LEU A 296 -17.35 8.86 -10.68
C LEU A 296 -18.26 8.29 -11.77
N LEU A 297 -19.44 7.78 -11.40
CA LEU A 297 -20.42 7.28 -12.37
C LEU A 297 -20.87 8.39 -13.34
N ASN A 298 -21.09 9.61 -12.83
CA ASN A 298 -21.51 10.73 -13.65
C ASN A 298 -20.41 11.19 -14.62
N ALA A 299 -19.17 11.31 -14.15
CA ALA A 299 -18.02 11.67 -14.99
C ALA A 299 -17.78 10.64 -16.11
N LEU A 300 -18.05 9.35 -15.84
CA LEU A 300 -17.99 8.26 -16.82
C LEU A 300 -19.19 8.19 -17.78
N LYS A 301 -20.14 9.13 -17.65
CA LYS A 301 -21.37 9.20 -18.44
C LYS A 301 -22.24 7.95 -18.27
N ILE A 302 -22.22 7.38 -17.07
CA ILE A 302 -23.09 6.27 -16.67
C ILE A 302 -24.41 6.84 -16.16
N THR A 303 -24.35 7.84 -15.28
CA THR A 303 -25.53 8.49 -14.71
C THR A 303 -25.78 9.87 -15.31
N GLN A 304 -27.05 10.23 -15.45
CA GLN A 304 -27.43 11.55 -15.95
C GLN A 304 -27.20 12.67 -14.91
N ASN A 305 -27.49 12.37 -13.63
CA ASN A 305 -27.31 13.30 -12.52
C ASN A 305 -26.05 12.96 -11.71
N LYS A 306 -25.52 13.97 -11.00
CA LYS A 306 -24.26 13.85 -10.25
C LYS A 306 -24.38 12.95 -9.02
N ILE A 307 -25.49 13.01 -8.29
CA ILE A 307 -25.69 12.33 -7.00
C ILE A 307 -26.99 11.51 -6.91
N GLU A 308 -27.69 11.36 -8.04
CA GLU A 308 -28.94 10.60 -8.13
C GLU A 308 -28.93 9.72 -9.37
N TYR A 309 -29.43 8.50 -9.26
CA TYR A 309 -29.59 7.57 -10.39
C TYR A 309 -30.65 6.51 -10.09
N LYS A 310 -31.11 5.83 -11.14
CA LYS A 310 -31.97 4.64 -11.02
C LYS A 310 -31.11 3.40 -10.83
N LEU A 311 -31.48 2.55 -9.89
CA LEU A 311 -30.85 1.25 -9.65
C LEU A 311 -31.87 0.15 -9.92
N GLU A 312 -31.59 -0.71 -10.90
CA GLU A 312 -32.38 -1.91 -11.15
C GLU A 312 -31.71 -3.10 -10.45
N VAL A 313 -32.45 -3.78 -9.58
CA VAL A 313 -31.98 -4.93 -8.82
C VAL A 313 -32.92 -6.12 -8.93
N GLU A 314 -32.38 -7.32 -8.80
CA GLU A 314 -33.10 -8.57 -8.67
C GLU A 314 -32.96 -9.13 -7.25
N LYS A 315 -34.07 -9.52 -6.63
CA LYS A 315 -34.07 -10.24 -5.35
C LYS A 315 -35.20 -11.26 -5.33
N ASP A 316 -34.88 -12.50 -5.00
CA ASP A 316 -35.84 -13.62 -4.96
C ASP A 316 -36.67 -13.77 -6.25
N GLY A 317 -36.02 -13.56 -7.41
CA GLY A 317 -36.65 -13.59 -8.73
C GLY A 317 -37.51 -12.37 -9.09
N ASN A 318 -37.62 -11.37 -8.20
CA ASN A 318 -38.36 -10.14 -8.45
C ASN A 318 -37.39 -9.02 -8.86
N ILE A 319 -37.67 -8.38 -9.99
CA ILE A 319 -36.92 -7.22 -10.48
C ILE A 319 -37.64 -5.95 -10.02
N ARG A 320 -36.88 -4.98 -9.51
CA ARG A 320 -37.38 -3.65 -9.16
C ARG A 320 -36.36 -2.57 -9.49
N THR A 321 -36.88 -1.40 -9.81
CA THR A 321 -36.09 -0.18 -10.06
C THR A 321 -36.36 0.82 -8.95
N LEU A 322 -35.31 1.37 -8.35
CA LEU A 322 -35.39 2.37 -7.29
C LEU A 322 -34.63 3.63 -7.70
N ASN A 323 -35.09 4.79 -7.26
CA ASN A 323 -34.29 6.02 -7.35
C ASN A 323 -33.38 6.07 -6.12
N ILE A 324 -32.08 6.14 -6.34
CA ILE A 324 -31.05 6.25 -5.31
C ILE A 324 -30.57 7.69 -5.24
N VAL A 325 -30.55 8.25 -4.03
CA VAL A 325 -30.01 9.58 -3.76
C VAL A 325 -28.83 9.44 -2.79
N CYS A 326 -27.65 9.89 -3.23
CA CYS A 326 -26.40 9.78 -2.50
C CYS A 326 -26.10 11.10 -1.75
N ASN A 327 -26.69 11.27 -0.56
CA ASN A 327 -26.53 12.49 0.24
C ASN A 327 -25.33 12.47 1.19
N ASP A 328 -24.69 11.31 1.37
CA ASP A 328 -23.57 11.18 2.30
C ASP A 328 -22.28 11.52 1.59
N GLU A 329 -21.52 12.42 2.19
CA GLU A 329 -20.14 12.68 1.81
C GLU A 329 -19.28 11.42 2.03
N LEU A 330 -18.30 11.26 1.15
CA LEU A 330 -17.23 10.29 1.28
C LEU A 330 -16.24 10.78 2.35
N THR A 331 -15.84 9.91 3.27
CA THR A 331 -14.90 10.25 4.34
C THR A 331 -13.65 9.39 4.28
N SER A 332 -12.54 9.87 4.84
CA SER A 332 -11.31 9.08 4.99
C SER A 332 -11.57 7.78 5.75
N ASP A 333 -12.27 7.85 6.90
CA ASP A 333 -12.61 6.68 7.71
C ASP A 333 -13.38 5.63 6.91
N PHE A 334 -14.29 6.06 6.03
CA PHE A 334 -15.04 5.14 5.17
C PHE A 334 -14.15 4.47 4.13
N LEU A 335 -13.29 5.23 3.45
CA LEU A 335 -12.36 4.68 2.46
C LEU A 335 -11.39 3.67 3.10
N GLU A 336 -10.82 4.04 4.24
CA GLU A 336 -9.94 3.20 5.02
C GLU A 336 -10.64 1.91 5.47
N SER A 337 -11.81 2.04 6.10
CA SER A 337 -12.57 0.90 6.59
C SER A 337 -13.06 -0.03 5.47
N TRP A 338 -13.38 0.51 4.29
CA TRP A 338 -13.74 -0.28 3.13
C TRP A 338 -12.54 -1.04 2.57
N LEU A 339 -11.38 -0.37 2.46
CA LEU A 339 -10.15 -0.96 1.96
C LEU A 339 -9.73 -2.16 2.81
N TYR A 340 -9.83 -2.01 4.13
CA TYR A 340 -9.52 -3.06 5.11
C TYR A 340 -10.68 -4.05 5.31
N GLY A 341 -11.90 -3.71 4.90
CA GLY A 341 -13.04 -4.63 4.87
C GLY A 341 -13.64 -4.95 6.25
N PHE A 342 -13.40 -4.10 7.25
CA PHE A 342 -13.78 -4.32 8.65
C PHE A 342 -14.97 -3.45 9.09
N TYR A 343 -15.61 -2.77 8.14
CA TYR A 343 -16.52 -1.69 8.49
C TYR A 343 -17.86 -2.14 9.10
N THR A 344 -18.15 -1.61 10.29
CA THR A 344 -19.50 -1.53 10.84
C THR A 344 -19.85 -0.06 11.11
N GLU A 345 -20.70 0.52 10.26
CA GLU A 345 -21.19 1.88 10.49
C GLU A 345 -22.44 1.88 11.35
N LYS A 346 -22.52 2.85 12.27
CA LYS A 346 -23.77 3.13 12.97
C LYS A 346 -24.87 3.49 11.96
N GLY A 347 -26.01 2.82 12.05
CA GLY A 347 -27.14 3.07 11.15
C GLY A 347 -27.08 2.31 9.82
N TRP A 348 -26.12 1.40 9.68
CA TRP A 348 -26.05 0.44 8.58
C TRP A 348 -26.32 -0.97 9.07
N SER A 349 -26.86 -1.78 8.15
CA SER A 349 -27.11 -3.20 8.32
C SER A 349 -26.24 -3.98 7.34
N LYS A 350 -25.70 -5.10 7.79
CA LYS A 350 -25.03 -6.10 6.94
C LYS A 350 -26.05 -7.17 6.56
N MET A 351 -25.86 -7.78 5.40
CA MET A 351 -26.66 -8.91 4.95
C MET A 351 -26.65 -10.03 6.01
N SER A 352 -27.83 -10.57 6.31
CA SER A 352 -27.95 -11.72 7.22
C SER A 352 -27.42 -12.97 6.53
N ILE A 353 -26.35 -13.52 7.10
CA ILE A 353 -25.77 -14.81 6.72
C ILE A 353 -26.21 -15.88 7.72
N LYS A 354 -26.40 -17.12 7.26
CA LYS A 354 -26.88 -18.21 8.14
C LYS A 354 -25.89 -18.61 9.22
N LYS A 355 -24.61 -18.49 8.90
CA LYS A 355 -23.48 -18.78 9.79
C LYS A 355 -22.36 -17.82 9.46
N THR A 356 -21.73 -17.22 10.47
CA THR A 356 -20.51 -16.43 10.24
C THR A 356 -19.32 -17.38 10.19
N PRO A 357 -18.60 -17.51 9.06
CA PRO A 357 -17.35 -18.25 9.04
C PRO A 357 -16.31 -17.50 9.84
N THR A 358 -15.39 -18.24 10.47
CA THR A 358 -14.36 -17.66 11.35
C THR A 358 -13.41 -16.73 10.61
N SER A 359 -13.18 -16.96 9.31
CA SER A 359 -12.48 -16.04 8.39
C SER A 359 -13.15 -14.67 8.22
N GLN A 360 -14.41 -14.50 8.63
CA GLN A 360 -15.10 -13.21 8.67
C GLN A 360 -15.28 -12.68 10.10
N THR A 361 -14.63 -13.30 11.09
CA THR A 361 -14.59 -12.83 12.47
C THR A 361 -13.22 -12.24 12.77
N ARG A 362 -13.14 -11.33 13.76
CA ARG A 362 -11.86 -10.78 14.26
C ARG A 362 -10.97 -10.26 13.14
N LEU A 363 -11.62 -9.61 12.20
CA LEU A 363 -10.99 -9.12 11.00
C LEU A 363 -10.08 -7.91 11.31
N GLU A 364 -10.44 -7.11 12.32
CA GLU A 364 -9.62 -6.01 12.89
C GLU A 364 -8.32 -6.48 13.56
N ASP A 365 -8.21 -7.76 13.94
CA ASP A 365 -7.00 -8.30 14.56
C ASP A 365 -5.97 -8.60 13.46
N PRO A 366 -4.76 -8.01 13.49
CA PRO A 366 -3.77 -8.20 12.42
C PRO A 366 -3.41 -9.67 12.19
N TYR A 367 -3.31 -10.45 13.27
CA TYR A 367 -3.08 -11.88 13.21
C TYR A 367 -3.66 -12.61 14.42
N TRP A 368 -4.18 -13.81 14.18
CA TRP A 368 -4.62 -14.74 15.21
C TRP A 368 -4.72 -16.17 14.66
N PHE A 369 -4.85 -17.17 15.53
CA PHE A 369 -5.14 -18.53 15.07
C PHE A 369 -6.23 -19.21 15.88
N GLU A 370 -6.89 -20.18 15.24
CA GLU A 370 -7.84 -21.09 15.85
C GLU A 370 -7.46 -22.55 15.55
N TYR A 371 -7.98 -23.46 16.39
CA TYR A 371 -7.85 -24.89 16.20
C TYR A 371 -9.22 -25.51 15.99
N LEU A 372 -9.37 -26.27 14.91
CA LEU A 372 -10.56 -27.03 14.56
C LEU A 372 -10.33 -28.49 14.99
N PRO A 373 -10.76 -28.90 16.20
CA PRO A 373 -10.36 -30.17 16.79
C PRO A 373 -10.91 -31.40 16.07
N GLU A 374 -12.09 -31.29 15.46
CA GLU A 374 -12.71 -32.39 14.70
C GLU A 374 -11.90 -32.73 13.45
N ASP A 375 -11.38 -31.70 12.79
CA ASP A 375 -10.58 -31.83 11.56
C ASP A 375 -9.08 -31.93 11.83
N GLN A 376 -8.64 -31.59 13.05
CA GLN A 376 -7.23 -31.45 13.44
C GLN A 376 -6.49 -30.41 12.58
N LEU A 377 -7.15 -29.30 12.29
CA LEU A 377 -6.61 -28.20 11.49
C LEU A 377 -6.33 -26.99 12.38
N VAL A 378 -5.22 -26.31 12.14
CA VAL A 378 -4.98 -24.96 12.67
C VAL A 378 -5.18 -23.98 11.53
N VAL A 379 -5.99 -22.94 11.76
CA VAL A 379 -6.14 -21.83 10.82
C VAL A 379 -5.48 -20.61 11.44
N PHE A 380 -4.39 -20.16 10.82
CA PHE A 380 -3.73 -18.90 11.12
C PHE A 380 -4.31 -17.85 10.17
N HIS A 381 -5.13 -16.95 10.71
CA HIS A 381 -5.65 -15.78 10.00
C HIS A 381 -4.60 -14.68 10.11
N TYR A 382 -3.95 -14.35 8.99
CA TYR A 382 -3.00 -13.24 8.92
C TYR A 382 -3.64 -12.12 8.12
N ASN A 383 -4.48 -11.33 8.79
CA ASN A 383 -5.33 -10.33 8.15
C ASN A 383 -4.54 -9.11 7.67
N GLN A 384 -3.49 -8.70 8.38
CA GLN A 384 -2.69 -7.53 8.01
C GLN A 384 -1.24 -7.72 8.42
N VAL A 385 -0.31 -7.15 7.65
CA VAL A 385 1.10 -7.08 8.02
C VAL A 385 1.31 -5.87 8.94
N GLN A 386 0.74 -5.93 10.13
CA GLN A 386 0.86 -4.91 11.17
C GLN A 386 1.09 -5.58 12.52
N THR A 387 1.83 -4.93 13.41
CA THR A 387 2.02 -5.43 14.76
C THR A 387 0.74 -5.30 15.58
N SER A 388 0.31 -6.40 16.19
CA SER A 388 -0.81 -6.42 17.11
C SER A 388 -0.46 -5.62 18.37
N PRO A 389 -1.43 -4.87 18.94
CA PRO A 389 -1.22 -4.23 20.24
C PRO A 389 -1.13 -5.24 21.40
N GLU A 390 -1.57 -6.49 21.20
CA GLU A 390 -1.58 -7.54 22.22
C GLU A 390 -0.31 -8.40 22.27
N GLU A 391 0.32 -8.68 21.12
CA GLU A 391 1.52 -9.52 21.05
C GLU A 391 2.39 -9.17 19.83
N SER A 392 3.71 -9.36 19.94
CA SER A 392 4.64 -9.20 18.81
C SER A 392 4.62 -10.41 17.87
N GLU A 393 5.17 -10.26 16.65
CA GLU A 393 5.26 -11.33 15.65
C GLU A 393 6.07 -12.52 16.17
N SER A 394 7.11 -12.25 16.97
CA SER A 394 7.96 -13.29 17.57
C SER A 394 7.21 -14.07 18.65
N GLU A 395 6.45 -13.39 19.51
CA GLU A 395 5.62 -14.03 20.55
C GLU A 395 4.49 -14.84 19.92
N PHE A 396 3.79 -14.27 18.93
CA PHE A 396 2.77 -14.97 18.14
C PHE A 396 3.34 -16.24 17.51
N THR A 397 4.50 -16.14 16.86
CA THR A 397 5.16 -17.28 16.19
C THR A 397 5.50 -18.37 17.19
N HIS A 398 6.03 -18.01 18.36
CA HIS A 398 6.31 -18.97 19.41
C HIS A 398 5.03 -19.68 19.87
N ARG A 399 3.96 -18.93 20.14
CA ARG A 399 2.65 -19.46 20.55
C ARG A 399 2.05 -20.41 19.51
N LEU A 400 2.07 -20.03 18.23
CA LEU A 400 1.58 -20.85 17.13
C LEU A 400 2.39 -22.14 16.98
N THR A 401 3.72 -22.03 16.95
CA THR A 401 4.61 -23.19 16.73
C THR A 401 4.62 -24.16 17.92
N GLU A 402 4.54 -23.65 19.15
CA GLU A 402 4.35 -24.45 20.36
C GLU A 402 3.01 -25.19 20.32
N PHE A 403 1.92 -24.48 19.99
CA PHE A 403 0.60 -25.11 19.85
C PHE A 403 0.61 -26.23 18.82
N VAL A 404 1.15 -25.97 17.62
CA VAL A 404 1.28 -26.96 16.55
C VAL A 404 2.11 -28.15 17.00
N SER A 405 3.17 -27.96 17.79
CA SER A 405 4.03 -29.04 18.28
C SER A 405 3.32 -29.91 19.31
N ASN A 406 2.63 -29.29 20.26
CA ASN A 406 2.03 -29.96 21.42
C ASN A 406 0.64 -30.57 21.16
N ASN A 407 0.01 -30.24 20.02
CA ASN A 407 -1.33 -30.74 19.68
C ASN A 407 -1.34 -31.69 18.47
N LYS A 408 -2.44 -32.44 18.31
CA LYS A 408 -2.68 -33.25 17.12
C LYS A 408 -3.11 -32.36 15.96
N VAL A 409 -2.14 -31.92 15.17
CA VAL A 409 -2.37 -31.09 13.99
C VAL A 409 -2.00 -31.88 12.74
N LYS A 410 -2.97 -32.06 11.84
CA LYS A 410 -2.80 -32.67 10.52
C LYS A 410 -2.23 -31.67 9.53
N ALA A 411 -2.75 -30.44 9.54
CA ALA A 411 -2.30 -29.37 8.66
C ALA A 411 -2.43 -27.98 9.32
N LEU A 412 -1.56 -27.06 8.89
CA LEU A 412 -1.69 -25.62 9.11
C LEU A 412 -2.25 -24.98 7.83
N ILE A 413 -3.22 -24.09 8.00
CA ILE A 413 -3.73 -23.20 6.97
C ILE A 413 -3.27 -21.78 7.33
N VAL A 414 -2.63 -21.09 6.41
CA VAL A 414 -2.30 -19.65 6.52
C VAL A 414 -3.28 -18.89 5.63
N ASP A 415 -4.19 -18.12 6.23
CA ASP A 415 -5.21 -17.37 5.49
C ASP A 415 -4.75 -15.94 5.22
N LEU A 416 -4.50 -15.65 3.94
CA LEU A 416 -4.07 -14.34 3.42
C LEU A 416 -5.16 -13.69 2.56
N ARG A 417 -6.38 -14.23 2.53
CA ARG A 417 -7.46 -13.73 1.66
C ARG A 417 -7.90 -12.30 2.01
N SER A 418 -7.69 -11.88 3.25
CA SER A 418 -7.95 -10.52 3.72
C SER A 418 -6.69 -9.65 3.81
N ASN A 419 -5.51 -10.13 3.39
CA ASN A 419 -4.23 -9.47 3.65
C ASN A 419 -3.80 -8.51 2.53
N GLU A 420 -4.23 -7.25 2.65
CA GLU A 420 -3.83 -6.18 1.72
C GLU A 420 -2.41 -5.62 1.93
N GLY A 421 -1.71 -6.08 2.98
CA GLY A 421 -0.33 -5.70 3.27
C GLY A 421 -0.15 -4.92 4.57
N GLY A 422 0.79 -3.98 4.54
CA GLY A 422 1.35 -3.32 5.72
C GLY A 422 2.87 -3.23 5.62
N ASP A 423 3.58 -3.47 6.72
CA ASP A 423 5.02 -3.27 6.83
C ASP A 423 5.83 -4.53 6.47
N ASN A 424 6.57 -4.49 5.36
CA ASN A 424 7.40 -5.60 4.90
C ASN A 424 8.56 -5.97 5.87
N THR A 425 8.87 -5.14 6.86
CA THR A 425 10.02 -5.33 7.75
C THR A 425 9.73 -6.24 8.95
N ILE A 426 8.45 -6.49 9.26
CA ILE A 426 8.05 -7.14 10.53
C ILE A 426 7.67 -8.61 10.42
N TYR A 427 7.28 -9.13 9.25
CA TYR A 427 6.75 -10.50 9.13
C TYR A 427 7.80 -11.63 9.23
N GLN A 428 9.09 -11.29 9.25
CA GLN A 428 10.18 -12.28 9.16
C GLN A 428 10.13 -13.38 10.26
N PRO A 429 9.81 -13.09 11.54
CA PRO A 429 9.67 -14.13 12.57
C PRO A 429 8.63 -15.19 12.21
N ILE A 430 7.45 -14.76 11.72
CA ILE A 430 6.35 -15.64 11.32
C ILE A 430 6.78 -16.52 10.15
N LEU A 431 7.37 -15.92 9.11
CA LEU A 431 7.88 -16.65 7.95
C LEU A 431 8.89 -17.74 8.36
N ASN A 432 9.88 -17.37 9.18
CA ASN A 432 10.91 -18.30 9.67
C ASN A 432 10.32 -19.43 10.51
N GLY A 433 9.33 -19.12 11.35
CA GLY A 433 8.62 -20.11 12.16
C GLY A 433 7.87 -21.15 11.31
N ILE A 434 7.26 -20.73 10.21
CA ILE A 434 6.60 -21.64 9.26
C ILE A 434 7.64 -22.47 8.48
N ILE A 435 8.68 -21.82 7.92
CA ILE A 435 9.72 -22.49 7.13
C ILE A 435 10.41 -23.59 7.94
N SER A 436 10.78 -23.29 9.19
CA SER A 436 11.52 -24.22 10.06
C SER A 436 10.68 -25.35 10.68
N ASN A 437 9.34 -25.31 10.54
CA ASN A 437 8.48 -26.29 11.18
C ASN A 437 8.32 -27.58 10.35
N GLU A 438 9.14 -28.59 10.64
CA GLU A 438 9.13 -29.87 9.94
C GLU A 438 7.83 -30.69 10.08
N LYS A 439 6.96 -30.38 11.06
CA LYS A 439 5.69 -31.09 11.24
C LYS A 439 4.68 -30.71 10.16
N ILE A 440 4.64 -29.43 9.79
CA ILE A 440 3.64 -28.85 8.89
C ILE A 440 4.20 -28.39 7.54
N ASN A 441 5.47 -27.98 7.42
CA ASN A 441 6.09 -27.58 6.15
C ASN A 441 6.39 -28.78 5.24
N LYS A 442 5.33 -29.51 4.87
CA LYS A 442 5.32 -30.71 4.05
C LYS A 442 4.11 -30.62 3.11
N LYS A 443 4.26 -31.15 1.90
CA LYS A 443 3.16 -31.19 0.93
C LYS A 443 1.95 -31.91 1.53
N GLY A 444 0.77 -31.31 1.41
CA GLY A 444 -0.48 -31.80 2.01
C GLY A 444 -0.66 -31.49 3.50
N LYS A 445 0.26 -30.74 4.13
CA LYS A 445 0.17 -30.31 5.54
C LYS A 445 0.28 -28.80 5.76
N LEU A 446 0.71 -28.05 4.74
CA LEU A 446 0.68 -26.60 4.74
C LEU A 446 -0.18 -26.14 3.57
N PHE A 447 -1.17 -25.31 3.87
CA PHE A 447 -2.03 -24.68 2.88
C PHE A 447 -1.97 -23.16 3.07
N VAL A 448 -2.06 -22.43 1.96
CA VAL A 448 -2.11 -20.97 1.98
C VAL A 448 -3.37 -20.55 1.25
N PHE A 449 -4.27 -19.85 1.94
CA PHE A 449 -5.43 -19.26 1.29
C PHE A 449 -5.05 -17.90 0.72
N ILE A 450 -5.27 -17.72 -0.57
CA ILE A 450 -5.01 -16.48 -1.29
C ILE A 450 -6.27 -15.98 -1.95
N GLY A 451 -6.31 -14.67 -2.22
CA GLY A 451 -7.36 -14.09 -3.04
C GLY A 451 -7.02 -12.71 -3.56
N ARG A 452 -8.03 -12.07 -4.16
CA ARG A 452 -7.87 -10.76 -4.82
C ARG A 452 -7.38 -9.63 -3.92
N ARG A 453 -7.48 -9.79 -2.59
CA ARG A 453 -6.95 -8.82 -1.61
C ARG A 453 -5.55 -9.18 -1.10
N THR A 454 -5.00 -10.36 -1.43
CA THR A 454 -3.59 -10.68 -1.13
C THR A 454 -2.71 -9.76 -1.98
N PHE A 455 -2.24 -8.68 -1.35
CA PHE A 455 -1.68 -7.49 -2.01
C PHE A 455 -0.53 -6.90 -1.17
N SER A 456 0.32 -6.05 -1.77
CA SER A 456 1.42 -5.35 -1.10
C SER A 456 2.28 -6.28 -0.20
N ALA A 457 2.49 -5.98 1.08
CA ALA A 457 3.26 -6.85 1.98
C ALA A 457 2.66 -8.26 2.16
N GLY A 458 1.34 -8.42 2.02
CA GLY A 458 0.69 -9.73 1.98
C GLY A 458 1.10 -10.54 0.74
N MET A 459 1.29 -9.85 -0.39
CA MET A 459 1.85 -10.42 -1.62
C MET A 459 3.32 -10.81 -1.46
N CYS A 460 4.12 -9.98 -0.80
CA CYS A 460 5.52 -10.28 -0.46
C CYS A 460 5.61 -11.56 0.38
N PHE A 461 4.81 -11.65 1.44
CA PHE A 461 4.75 -12.82 2.32
C PHE A 461 4.27 -14.08 1.58
N ALA A 462 3.22 -13.97 0.75
CA ALA A 462 2.74 -15.07 -0.09
C ALA A 462 3.81 -15.59 -1.05
N THR A 463 4.59 -14.69 -1.66
CA THR A 463 5.69 -15.02 -2.58
C THR A 463 6.82 -15.74 -1.85
N GLU A 464 7.18 -15.29 -0.66
CA GLU A 464 8.20 -15.95 0.17
C GLU A 464 7.75 -17.34 0.65
N LEU A 465 6.47 -17.51 0.99
CA LEU A 465 5.89 -18.82 1.28
C LEU A 465 5.92 -19.74 0.06
N GLU A 466 5.56 -19.24 -1.13
CA GLU A 466 5.60 -20.02 -2.38
C GLU A 466 7.01 -20.54 -2.68
N LYS A 467 8.03 -19.70 -2.45
CA LYS A 467 9.44 -20.04 -2.71
C LYS A 467 10.07 -20.96 -1.66
N SER A 468 9.70 -20.78 -0.40
CA SER A 468 10.47 -21.32 0.74
C SER A 468 9.77 -22.46 1.47
N THR A 469 8.58 -22.86 1.03
CA THR A 469 7.78 -23.91 1.69
C THR A 469 7.21 -24.93 0.72
N ASN A 470 6.63 -26.00 1.26
CA ASN A 470 5.89 -27.02 0.51
C ASN A 470 4.37 -26.77 0.51
N ALA A 471 3.95 -25.50 0.65
CA ALA A 471 2.56 -25.10 0.74
C ALA A 471 1.74 -25.47 -0.51
N ILE A 472 0.45 -25.73 -0.30
CA ILE A 472 -0.56 -25.80 -1.37
C ILE A 472 -1.42 -24.52 -1.33
N PHE A 473 -1.43 -23.76 -2.42
CA PHE A 473 -2.19 -22.51 -2.53
C PHE A 473 -3.64 -22.79 -2.97
N VAL A 474 -4.61 -22.25 -2.25
CA VAL A 474 -6.06 -22.50 -2.44
C VAL A 474 -6.81 -21.17 -2.44
N GLY A 475 -7.79 -21.00 -3.33
CA GLY A 475 -8.64 -19.80 -3.35
C GLY A 475 -8.72 -19.14 -4.72
N GLU A 476 -8.63 -17.81 -4.75
CA GLU A 476 -8.57 -17.00 -5.97
C GLU A 476 -7.14 -16.56 -6.27
N PRO A 477 -6.81 -16.19 -7.52
CA PRO A 477 -5.55 -15.52 -7.82
C PRO A 477 -5.34 -14.23 -7.00
N THR A 478 -4.08 -13.91 -6.72
CA THR A 478 -3.69 -12.73 -5.94
C THR A 478 -4.00 -11.41 -6.67
N GLY A 479 -4.23 -10.34 -5.90
CA GLY A 479 -4.49 -9.00 -6.45
C GLY A 479 -3.25 -8.30 -7.02
N SER A 480 -2.06 -8.79 -6.69
CA SER A 480 -0.77 -8.26 -7.12
C SER A 480 0.14 -9.35 -7.71
N SER A 481 1.29 -8.93 -8.23
CA SER A 481 2.31 -9.77 -8.85
C SER A 481 3.42 -10.15 -7.85
N PRO A 482 4.13 -11.29 -8.02
CA PRO A 482 5.26 -11.65 -7.13
C PRO A 482 6.41 -10.63 -7.10
N ASN A 483 6.59 -9.90 -8.20
CA ASN A 483 7.42 -8.70 -8.27
C ASN A 483 6.53 -7.57 -8.78
N PHE A 484 6.51 -6.43 -8.10
CA PHE A 484 5.62 -5.32 -8.41
C PHE A 484 6.27 -3.99 -8.02
N VAL A 485 5.80 -2.91 -8.64
CA VAL A 485 6.08 -1.56 -8.18
C VAL A 485 5.03 -1.22 -7.13
N GLY A 486 5.46 -0.70 -5.98
CA GLY A 486 4.60 -0.36 -4.86
C GLY A 486 5.25 0.71 -3.99
N GLU A 487 4.86 0.74 -2.70
CA GLU A 487 5.25 1.71 -1.66
C GLU A 487 4.39 2.99 -1.62
N SER A 488 4.20 3.52 -0.41
CA SER A 488 3.40 4.73 -0.12
C SER A 488 4.29 5.95 0.13
N GLY A 489 5.51 5.93 -0.40
CA GLY A 489 6.45 7.03 -0.24
C GLY A 489 6.14 8.19 -1.18
N GLY A 490 5.76 7.94 -2.43
CA GLY A 490 5.51 9.02 -3.41
C GLY A 490 4.17 9.73 -3.21
N VAL A 491 3.76 9.98 -1.97
CA VAL A 491 2.50 10.66 -1.63
C VAL A 491 2.68 12.17 -1.72
N PHE A 492 1.78 12.82 -2.46
CA PHE A 492 1.71 14.28 -2.55
C PHE A 492 0.26 14.76 -2.71
N GLN A 493 0.05 16.01 -2.36
CA GLN A 493 -1.24 16.67 -2.45
C GLN A 493 -1.20 17.76 -3.53
N LEU A 494 -2.24 17.80 -4.38
CA LEU A 494 -2.40 18.87 -5.37
C LEU A 494 -2.63 20.21 -4.67
N PRO A 495 -1.89 21.28 -5.01
CA PRO A 495 -1.91 22.49 -4.20
C PRO A 495 -3.21 23.32 -4.27
N TYR A 496 -4.01 23.24 -5.33
CA TYR A 496 -5.30 23.90 -5.41
C TYR A 496 -6.46 22.98 -5.01
N SER A 497 -6.58 21.82 -5.63
CA SER A 497 -7.72 20.91 -5.43
C SER A 497 -7.61 20.09 -4.14
N GLU A 498 -6.45 20.12 -3.47
CA GLU A 498 -6.16 19.40 -2.22
C GLU A 498 -6.29 17.88 -2.33
N ILE A 499 -6.16 17.33 -3.55
CA ILE A 499 -6.33 15.91 -3.83
C ILE A 499 -5.03 15.17 -3.51
N TRP A 500 -5.14 14.11 -2.71
CA TRP A 500 -4.03 13.21 -2.41
C TRP A 500 -3.78 12.23 -3.55
N ILE A 501 -2.51 12.05 -3.87
CA ILE A 501 -2.04 11.13 -4.89
C ILE A 501 -0.90 10.32 -4.30
N ASN A 502 -0.87 9.02 -4.59
CA ASN A 502 0.30 8.19 -4.39
C ASN A 502 0.91 7.86 -5.76
N ALA A 503 2.20 8.14 -5.93
CA ALA A 503 3.02 7.63 -7.01
C ALA A 503 3.92 6.52 -6.45
N SER A 504 3.73 5.28 -6.89
CA SER A 504 4.53 4.16 -6.40
C SER A 504 6.01 4.36 -6.69
N ASN A 505 6.84 4.40 -5.66
CA ASN A 505 8.23 4.85 -5.75
C ASN A 505 9.27 3.77 -5.46
N LEU A 506 8.84 2.51 -5.26
CA LEU A 506 9.75 1.40 -4.97
C LEU A 506 9.38 0.13 -5.76
N PHE A 507 10.39 -0.64 -6.16
CA PHE A 507 10.19 -1.95 -6.77
C PHE A 507 10.47 -3.08 -5.77
N TRP A 508 9.44 -3.86 -5.47
CA TRP A 508 9.52 -5.05 -4.62
C TRP A 508 9.81 -6.29 -5.48
N GLN A 509 10.94 -6.94 -5.21
CA GLN A 509 11.40 -8.12 -5.93
C GLN A 509 11.54 -9.34 -5.01
N ASN A 510 10.41 -9.79 -4.44
CA ASN A 510 10.37 -10.96 -3.56
C ASN A 510 10.47 -12.29 -4.34
N SER A 511 10.25 -12.31 -5.66
CA SER A 511 10.49 -13.49 -6.49
C SER A 511 11.88 -13.44 -7.17
N TYR A 512 12.10 -14.33 -8.15
CA TYR A 512 13.25 -14.22 -9.05
C TYR A 512 13.11 -12.96 -9.93
N ALA A 513 14.22 -12.31 -10.26
CA ALA A 513 14.22 -11.08 -11.08
C ALA A 513 13.54 -11.23 -12.46
N PHE A 514 13.47 -12.46 -12.99
CA PHE A 514 12.82 -12.78 -14.26
C PHE A 514 11.36 -13.25 -14.11
N ASP A 515 10.82 -13.29 -12.89
CA ASP A 515 9.42 -13.62 -12.67
C ASP A 515 8.54 -12.45 -13.12
N LYS A 516 7.84 -12.67 -14.23
CA LYS A 516 6.94 -11.72 -14.89
C LYS A 516 5.47 -12.09 -14.70
N ARG A 517 5.16 -13.07 -13.82
CA ARG A 517 3.79 -13.47 -13.54
C ARG A 517 3.00 -12.28 -13.01
N LYS A 518 1.73 -12.17 -13.43
CA LYS A 518 0.83 -11.08 -13.02
C LYS A 518 0.09 -11.35 -11.70
N PHE A 519 0.17 -12.58 -11.21
CA PHE A 519 -0.43 -13.05 -9.95
C PHE A 519 0.18 -14.40 -9.56
N ILE A 520 0.07 -14.79 -8.29
CA ILE A 520 0.19 -16.19 -7.88
C ILE A 520 -1.14 -16.88 -8.19
N SER A 521 -1.07 -17.95 -8.99
CA SER A 521 -2.23 -18.79 -9.26
C SER A 521 -2.44 -19.76 -8.10
N PRO A 522 -3.68 -19.95 -7.62
CA PRO A 522 -3.97 -21.05 -6.72
C PRO A 522 -3.73 -22.37 -7.46
N GLN A 523 -3.22 -23.37 -6.74
CA GLN A 523 -3.16 -24.75 -7.24
C GLN A 523 -4.53 -25.42 -7.14
N VAL A 524 -5.38 -24.95 -6.21
CA VAL A 524 -6.78 -25.34 -6.10
C VAL A 524 -7.66 -24.10 -6.15
N PHE A 525 -8.23 -23.83 -7.33
CA PHE A 525 -9.12 -22.69 -7.53
C PHE A 525 -10.48 -22.92 -6.85
N VAL A 526 -10.92 -21.93 -6.09
CA VAL A 526 -12.23 -21.94 -5.40
C VAL A 526 -13.00 -20.69 -5.82
N LYS A 527 -14.22 -20.90 -6.31
CA LYS A 527 -15.10 -19.80 -6.74
C LYS A 527 -15.64 -19.04 -5.53
N ASP A 528 -15.75 -17.73 -5.68
CA ASP A 528 -16.39 -16.83 -4.71
C ASP A 528 -17.86 -16.65 -5.12
N SER A 529 -18.76 -17.45 -4.54
CA SER A 529 -20.18 -17.44 -4.88
C SER A 529 -21.02 -16.71 -3.85
N PHE A 530 -22.04 -15.96 -4.31
CA PHE A 530 -22.99 -15.32 -3.40
C PHE A 530 -23.73 -16.36 -2.53
N ARG A 531 -23.95 -17.56 -3.07
CA ARG A 531 -24.60 -18.64 -2.34
C ARG A 531 -23.80 -19.09 -1.13
N ASP A 532 -22.49 -19.32 -1.28
CA ASP A 532 -21.62 -19.74 -0.18
C ASP A 532 -21.50 -18.63 0.87
N TYR A 533 -21.40 -17.37 0.42
CA TYR A 533 -21.44 -16.20 1.30
C TYR A 533 -22.72 -16.16 2.15
N TYR A 534 -23.89 -16.31 1.51
CA TYR A 534 -25.18 -16.29 2.21
C TYR A 534 -25.33 -17.45 3.21
N GLU A 535 -24.90 -18.66 2.83
CA GLU A 535 -24.98 -19.84 3.69
C GLU A 535 -23.90 -19.86 4.78
N GLY A 536 -22.87 -19.01 4.68
CA GLY A 536 -21.77 -18.99 5.64
C GLY A 536 -20.77 -20.13 5.45
N VAL A 537 -20.62 -20.62 4.22
CA VAL A 537 -19.72 -21.71 3.86
C VAL A 537 -18.37 -21.13 3.47
N ASP A 538 -17.31 -21.50 4.17
CA ASP A 538 -15.94 -21.20 3.74
C ASP A 538 -15.46 -22.28 2.78
N SER A 539 -15.66 -22.04 1.48
CA SER A 539 -15.38 -23.03 0.43
C SER A 539 -13.91 -23.44 0.36
N CYS A 540 -12.96 -22.54 0.68
CA CYS A 540 -11.53 -22.91 0.77
C CYS A 540 -11.27 -23.90 1.91
N LEU A 541 -11.87 -23.64 3.08
CA LEU A 541 -11.73 -24.50 4.24
C LEU A 541 -12.35 -25.88 3.99
N GLU A 542 -13.54 -25.95 3.40
CA GLU A 542 -14.20 -27.23 3.10
C GLU A 542 -13.41 -28.08 2.10
N VAL A 543 -12.79 -27.46 1.09
CA VAL A 543 -11.87 -28.15 0.17
C VAL A 543 -10.67 -28.73 0.92
N VAL A 544 -10.02 -27.97 1.80
CA VAL A 544 -8.87 -28.48 2.56
C VAL A 544 -9.27 -29.61 3.51
N LYS A 545 -10.42 -29.51 4.19
CA LYS A 545 -10.94 -30.60 5.02
C LYS A 545 -11.08 -31.90 4.22
N GLN A 546 -11.63 -31.84 3.00
CA GLN A 546 -11.77 -33.01 2.13
C GLN A 546 -10.41 -33.60 1.73
N MET A 547 -9.44 -32.74 1.38
CA MET A 547 -8.08 -33.16 1.02
C MET A 547 -7.36 -33.84 2.19
N VAL A 548 -7.47 -33.28 3.41
CA VAL A 548 -6.80 -33.80 4.61
C VAL A 548 -7.48 -35.07 5.16
N GLN A 549 -8.78 -35.24 4.91
CA GLN A 549 -9.53 -36.44 5.31
C GLN A 549 -9.39 -37.61 4.30
N GLY A 550 -8.73 -37.44 3.16
CA GLY A 550 -8.49 -38.50 2.19
C GLY A 550 -9.71 -38.91 1.37
N LYS A 551 -10.67 -37.99 1.15
CA LYS A 551 -11.85 -38.21 0.30
C LYS A 551 -11.68 -37.70 -1.13
N GLY A 552 -10.45 -37.40 -1.54
CA GLY A 552 -10.10 -36.83 -2.85
C GLY A 552 -9.07 -37.66 -3.59
N ASP A 553 -9.34 -38.96 -3.75
CA ASP A 553 -8.74 -39.85 -4.76
C ASP A 553 -9.87 -40.45 -5.61
#